data_AF-A0A9E0LMP7-F1
#
_entry.id   AF-A0A9E0LMP7-F1
#
_cell.length_a   1.000
_cell.length_b   1.000
_cell.length_c   1.000
_cell.angle_alpha   90.00
_cell.angle_beta   90.00
_cell.angle_gamma   90.00
#
_symmetry.space_group_name_H-M   'P 1'
#
loop_
_entity.id
_entity.type
_entity.pdbx_description
1 polymer ?
#
loop_
_entity_poly.entity_id
_entity_poly.type
_entity_poly.pdbx_seq_one_letter_code
_entity_poly.pdbx_strand_id
1 'polypeptide(L)'
;MTSDPTPLKFDLTLVGDVNLRAHLLSAIDLQRTGRTKQAEEQYRLALHMAEAQYGPQHFYSIQILIAITEFYESVGEIEEVRKIGRRVTQSGLERKFLRGGQQAADEAPKTVMAPLPIEIRKAAQILGVPFDDLTPKTVHKAWRTQMALRSVHPDLGGEAESAVLVNRAKAQLDAWFEERSPKLGKKLNKPQS
;
A
#
# COMPACT_ATOMS: atom_id res chain seq x y z
N MET A 1 21.67 -8.42 -29.55
CA MET A 1 20.67 -7.37 -29.31
C MET A 1 20.14 -7.62 -27.91
N THR A 2 20.77 -7.02 -26.91
CA THR A 2 20.33 -7.11 -25.51
C THR A 2 19.16 -6.14 -25.38
N SER A 3 17.93 -6.65 -25.41
CA SER A 3 16.78 -5.85 -25.02
C SER A 3 17.01 -5.42 -23.58
N ASP A 4 17.25 -4.12 -23.35
CA ASP A 4 17.25 -3.57 -22.00
C ASP A 4 15.93 -3.98 -21.35
N PRO A 5 15.95 -4.56 -20.13
CA PRO A 5 14.71 -4.87 -19.44
C PRO A 5 13.97 -3.55 -19.24
N THR A 6 12.77 -3.47 -19.80
CA THR A 6 11.86 -2.34 -19.61
C THR A 6 11.85 -1.97 -18.12
N PRO A 7 12.06 -0.69 -17.76
CA PRO A 7 12.05 -0.30 -16.36
C PRO A 7 10.72 -0.73 -15.74
N LEU A 8 10.80 -1.42 -14.60
CA LEU A 8 9.63 -1.82 -13.82
C LEU A 8 8.79 -0.57 -13.54
N LYS A 9 7.49 -0.65 -13.80
CA LYS A 9 6.55 0.44 -13.51
C LYS A 9 6.21 0.48 -12.02
N PHE A 10 6.46 -0.62 -11.31
CA PHE A 10 6.32 -0.74 -9.88
C PHE A 10 7.22 0.24 -9.11
N ASP A 11 6.59 1.14 -8.34
CA ASP A 11 7.26 2.07 -7.46
C ASP A 11 7.55 1.43 -6.09
N LEU A 12 8.79 1.01 -5.91
CA LEU A 12 9.30 0.41 -4.68
C LEU A 12 9.17 1.33 -3.45
N THR A 13 9.07 2.65 -3.64
CA THR A 13 8.90 3.60 -2.53
C THR A 13 7.53 3.46 -1.84
N LEU A 14 6.57 2.80 -2.50
CA LEU A 14 5.26 2.49 -1.96
C LEU A 14 5.29 1.35 -0.93
N VAL A 15 6.39 0.62 -0.80
CA VAL A 15 6.54 -0.44 0.21
C VAL A 15 7.38 0.10 1.35
N GLY A 16 6.69 0.55 2.41
CA GLY A 16 7.32 1.12 3.60
C GLY A 16 7.93 0.08 4.55
N ASP A 17 7.55 -1.18 4.41
CA ASP A 17 8.15 -2.29 5.16
C ASP A 17 9.55 -2.60 4.64
N VAL A 18 10.55 -2.50 5.52
CA VAL A 18 11.96 -2.66 5.17
C VAL A 18 12.32 -4.08 4.73
N ASN A 19 11.65 -5.09 5.29
CA ASN A 19 11.91 -6.49 4.98
C ASN A 19 11.31 -6.86 3.63
N LEU A 20 10.05 -6.46 3.40
CA LEU A 20 9.40 -6.63 2.09
C LEU A 20 10.21 -5.90 1.00
N ARG A 21 10.66 -4.68 1.29
CA ARG A 21 11.47 -3.90 0.35
C ARG A 21 12.83 -4.54 0.05
N ALA A 22 13.47 -5.18 1.03
CA ALA A 22 14.72 -5.88 0.82
C ALA A 22 14.56 -7.08 -0.14
N HIS A 23 13.51 -7.87 0.04
CA HIS A 23 13.19 -8.97 -0.89
C HIS A 23 12.89 -8.46 -2.30
N LEU A 24 12.10 -7.40 -2.42
CA LEU A 24 11.78 -6.79 -3.72
C LEU A 24 13.03 -6.25 -4.43
N LEU A 25 13.92 -5.55 -3.72
CA LEU A 25 15.21 -5.10 -4.27
C LEU A 25 16.06 -6.26 -4.75
N SER A 26 16.18 -7.31 -3.93
CA SER A 26 16.92 -8.51 -4.33
C SER A 26 16.30 -9.15 -5.57
N ALA A 27 14.97 -9.20 -5.68
CA ALA A 27 14.29 -9.74 -6.85
C ALA A 27 14.65 -8.97 -8.13
N ILE A 28 14.61 -7.63 -8.07
CA ILE A 28 14.93 -6.74 -9.18
C ILE A 28 16.38 -6.92 -9.65
N ASP A 29 17.33 -6.98 -8.73
CA ASP A 29 18.74 -7.20 -9.07
C ASP A 29 18.98 -8.59 -9.68
N LEU A 30 18.31 -9.62 -9.15
CA LEU A 30 18.37 -10.97 -9.70
C LEU A 30 17.78 -11.03 -11.12
N GLN A 31 16.66 -10.34 -11.36
CA GLN A 31 16.06 -10.24 -12.69
C GLN A 31 17.01 -9.55 -13.67
N ARG A 32 17.63 -8.43 -13.29
CA ARG A 32 18.59 -7.69 -14.12
C ARG A 32 19.82 -8.52 -14.46
N THR A 33 20.23 -9.42 -13.58
CA THR A 33 21.36 -10.34 -13.81
C THR A 33 20.96 -11.65 -14.51
N GLY A 34 19.70 -11.77 -14.98
CA GLY A 34 19.19 -12.94 -15.69
C GLY A 34 18.90 -14.15 -14.81
N ARG A 35 18.91 -14.00 -13.48
CA ARG A 35 18.65 -15.05 -12.50
C ARG A 35 17.15 -15.18 -12.19
N THR A 36 16.36 -15.41 -13.23
CA THR A 36 14.89 -15.37 -13.20
C THR A 36 14.27 -16.22 -12.10
N LYS A 37 14.73 -17.46 -11.91
CA LYS A 37 14.20 -18.35 -10.86
C LYS A 37 14.44 -17.83 -9.44
N GLN A 38 15.59 -17.19 -9.20
CA GLN A 38 15.90 -16.62 -7.89
C GLN A 38 15.09 -15.33 -7.66
N ALA A 39 14.88 -14.54 -8.72
CA ALA A 39 14.01 -13.36 -8.65
C ALA A 39 12.57 -13.74 -8.29
N GLU A 40 12.01 -14.75 -8.95
CA GLU A 40 10.68 -15.29 -8.67
C GLU A 40 10.52 -15.73 -7.21
N GLU A 41 11.54 -16.40 -6.66
CA GLU A 41 11.55 -16.82 -5.25
C GLU A 41 11.47 -15.61 -4.30
N GLN A 42 12.28 -14.57 -4.55
CA GLN A 42 12.26 -13.35 -3.74
C GLN A 42 10.91 -12.64 -3.80
N TYR A 43 10.31 -12.58 -4.99
CA TYR A 43 8.96 -12.04 -5.19
C TYR A 43 7.90 -12.83 -4.42
N ARG A 44 7.95 -14.17 -4.47
CA ARG A 44 7.02 -15.03 -3.72
C ARG A 44 7.20 -14.92 -2.21
N LEU A 45 8.45 -14.84 -1.73
CA LEU A 45 8.74 -14.63 -0.31
C LEU A 45 8.17 -13.30 0.18
N ALA A 46 8.39 -12.22 -0.57
CA ALA A 46 7.81 -10.91 -0.25
C ALA A 46 6.28 -10.99 -0.17
N LEU A 47 5.63 -11.65 -1.14
CA LEU A 47 4.18 -11.80 -1.13
C LEU A 47 3.71 -12.62 0.08
N HIS A 48 4.35 -13.74 0.35
CA HIS A 48 4.01 -14.60 1.48
C HIS A 48 4.12 -13.84 2.81
N MET A 49 5.21 -13.10 3.01
CA MET A 49 5.40 -12.26 4.20
C MET A 49 4.33 -11.18 4.29
N ALA A 50 4.03 -10.50 3.19
CA ALA A 50 3.01 -9.45 3.18
C ALA A 50 1.61 -9.99 3.49
N GLU A 51 1.24 -11.13 2.90
CA GLU A 51 -0.04 -11.79 3.16
C GLU A 51 -0.13 -12.32 4.59
N ALA A 52 0.96 -12.86 5.14
CA ALA A 52 1.01 -13.37 6.51
C ALA A 52 0.93 -12.25 7.56
N GLN A 53 1.64 -11.14 7.32
CA GLN A 53 1.74 -10.04 8.27
C GLN A 53 0.53 -9.10 8.20
N TYR A 54 0.14 -8.72 6.98
CA TYR A 54 -0.87 -7.68 6.75
C TYR A 54 -2.19 -8.20 6.15
N GLY A 55 -2.19 -9.40 5.58
CA GLY A 55 -3.34 -10.00 4.92
C GLY A 55 -3.34 -9.81 3.39
N PRO A 56 -4.10 -10.63 2.65
CA PRO A 56 -4.09 -10.67 1.18
C PRO A 56 -4.71 -9.45 0.50
N GLN A 57 -5.54 -8.68 1.20
CA GLN A 57 -6.15 -7.43 0.70
C GLN A 57 -5.37 -6.18 1.12
N HIS A 58 -4.26 -6.34 1.85
CA HIS A 58 -3.47 -5.21 2.28
C HIS A 58 -2.75 -4.53 1.12
N PHE A 59 -2.57 -3.21 1.23
CA PHE A 59 -1.89 -2.41 0.22
C PHE A 59 -0.53 -2.99 -0.18
N TYR A 60 0.30 -3.45 0.76
CA TYR A 60 1.60 -4.06 0.43
C TYR A 60 1.47 -5.38 -0.35
N SER A 61 0.54 -6.26 0.02
CA SER A 61 0.28 -7.51 -0.70
C SER A 61 -0.14 -7.22 -2.15
N ILE A 62 -0.93 -6.18 -2.33
CA ILE A 62 -1.38 -5.70 -3.64
C ILE A 62 -0.22 -5.14 -4.47
N GLN A 63 0.59 -4.27 -3.86
CA GLN A 63 1.78 -3.70 -4.53
C GLN A 63 2.75 -4.79 -4.97
N ILE A 64 2.94 -5.82 -4.13
CA ILE A 64 3.77 -6.95 -4.49
C ILE A 64 3.13 -7.74 -5.64
N LEU A 65 1.83 -8.04 -5.61
CA LEU A 65 1.16 -8.72 -6.74
C LEU A 65 1.34 -7.97 -8.07
N ILE A 66 1.33 -6.65 -8.06
CA ILE A 66 1.63 -5.82 -9.25
C ILE A 66 3.07 -6.06 -9.70
N ALA A 67 4.04 -6.00 -8.79
CA ALA A 67 5.46 -6.26 -9.09
C ALA A 67 5.69 -7.66 -9.67
N ILE A 68 5.00 -8.69 -9.14
CA ILE A 68 5.09 -10.06 -9.66
C ILE A 68 4.46 -10.16 -11.06
N THR A 69 3.37 -9.43 -11.31
CA THR A 69 2.74 -9.38 -12.64
C THR A 69 3.70 -8.80 -13.68
N GLU A 70 4.32 -7.67 -13.37
CA GLU A 70 5.33 -7.04 -14.23
C GLU A 70 6.55 -7.94 -14.46
N PHE A 71 6.97 -8.66 -13.43
CA PHE A 71 8.03 -9.66 -13.56
C PHE A 71 7.65 -10.75 -14.57
N TYR A 72 6.48 -11.38 -14.45
CA TYR A 72 6.06 -12.44 -15.37
C TYR A 72 5.81 -11.93 -16.79
N GLU A 73 5.32 -10.69 -16.95
CA GLU A 73 5.24 -10.04 -18.27
C GLU A 73 6.62 -9.88 -18.90
N SER A 74 7.63 -9.48 -18.12
CA SER A 74 9.00 -9.28 -18.62
C SER A 74 9.70 -10.57 -19.06
N VAL A 75 9.33 -11.71 -18.47
CA VAL A 75 9.91 -13.03 -18.80
C VAL A 75 9.05 -13.81 -19.81
N GLY A 76 7.88 -13.27 -20.20
CA GLY A 76 6.98 -13.87 -21.18
C GLY A 76 6.07 -14.98 -20.65
N GLU A 77 5.92 -15.10 -19.33
CA GLU A 77 5.15 -16.17 -18.67
C GLU A 77 3.67 -15.78 -18.51
N ILE A 78 2.95 -15.76 -19.64
CA ILE A 78 1.56 -15.28 -19.72
C ILE A 78 0.58 -16.07 -18.84
N GLU A 79 0.85 -17.36 -18.57
CA GLU A 79 -0.04 -18.18 -17.74
C GLU A 79 0.04 -17.79 -16.25
N GLU A 80 1.22 -17.41 -15.77
CA GLU A 80 1.39 -16.92 -14.40
C GLU A 80 0.76 -15.53 -14.23
N VAL A 81 0.88 -14.66 -15.24
CA VAL A 81 0.14 -13.38 -15.29
C VAL A 81 -1.37 -13.62 -15.14
N ARG A 82 -1.95 -14.58 -15.85
CA ARG A 82 -3.38 -14.93 -15.71
C ARG A 82 -3.72 -15.42 -14.31
N LYS A 83 -2.87 -16.26 -13.69
CA LYS A 83 -3.09 -16.74 -12.32
C LYS A 83 -3.11 -15.58 -11.32
N ILE A 84 -2.19 -14.63 -11.46
CA ILE A 84 -2.14 -13.44 -10.61
C ILE A 84 -3.34 -12.53 -10.87
N GLY A 85 -3.71 -12.31 -12.13
CA GLY A 85 -4.90 -11.53 -12.49
C GLY A 85 -6.15 -12.03 -11.78
N ARG A 86 -6.36 -13.36 -11.71
CA ARG A 86 -7.46 -13.95 -10.94
C ARG A 86 -7.37 -13.64 -9.43
N ARG A 87 -6.18 -13.70 -8.84
CA ARG A 87 -5.96 -13.36 -7.42
C ARG A 87 -6.24 -11.88 -7.15
N VAL A 88 -5.78 -10.99 -8.04
CA VAL A 88 -6.05 -9.55 -7.98
C VAL A 88 -7.54 -9.28 -8.08
N THR A 89 -8.26 -9.91 -9.02
CA THR A 89 -9.73 -9.85 -9.10
C THR A 89 -10.40 -10.32 -7.82
N GLN A 90 -9.99 -11.46 -7.26
CA GLN A 90 -10.54 -12.01 -6.02
C GLN A 90 -10.28 -11.11 -4.80
N SER A 91 -9.18 -10.35 -4.79
CA SER A 91 -8.90 -9.36 -3.76
C SER A 91 -9.72 -8.07 -3.88
N GLY A 92 -10.60 -7.95 -4.89
CA GLY A 92 -11.51 -6.81 -5.06
C GLY A 92 -10.91 -5.60 -5.77
N LEU A 93 -9.72 -5.73 -6.34
CA LEU A 93 -8.97 -4.66 -7.01
C LEU A 93 -9.48 -4.27 -8.38
N GLU A 94 -10.17 -5.18 -9.07
CA GLU A 94 -10.64 -4.95 -10.45
C GLU A 94 -11.53 -3.71 -10.56
N ARG A 95 -12.34 -3.44 -9.51
CA ARG A 95 -13.19 -2.24 -9.43
C ARG A 95 -12.43 -0.92 -9.31
N LYS A 96 -11.17 -0.96 -8.83
CA LYS A 96 -10.35 0.24 -8.58
C LYS A 96 -9.35 0.52 -9.71
N PHE A 97 -8.82 -0.50 -10.38
CA PHE A 97 -7.82 -0.31 -11.44
C PHE A 97 -8.40 -0.13 -12.84
N LEU A 98 -9.52 -0.79 -13.19
CA LEU A 98 -10.10 -0.65 -14.54
C LEU A 98 -10.64 0.76 -14.85
N ARG A 99 -10.95 1.55 -13.82
CA ARG A 99 -11.39 2.94 -14.01
C ARG A 99 -10.23 3.91 -14.29
N GLY A 100 -8.99 3.55 -13.91
CA GLY A 100 -7.80 4.37 -14.11
C GLY A 100 -7.12 4.19 -15.48
N GLY A 101 -7.42 3.12 -16.22
CA GLY A 101 -6.82 2.82 -17.52
C GLY A 101 -7.48 3.50 -18.72
N GLN A 102 -8.74 3.93 -18.61
CA GLN A 102 -9.51 4.49 -19.72
C GLN A 102 -9.60 6.03 -19.75
N GLN A 103 -9.09 6.74 -18.74
CA GLN A 103 -9.10 8.21 -18.70
C GLN A 103 -7.73 8.87 -18.95
N ALA A 104 -6.64 8.10 -19.05
CA ALA A 104 -5.29 8.67 -19.17
C ALA A 104 -4.96 9.27 -20.56
N ALA A 105 -5.87 9.24 -21.54
CA ALA A 105 -5.65 9.82 -22.86
C ALA A 105 -6.32 11.19 -23.09
N ASP A 106 -7.23 11.62 -22.22
CA ASP A 106 -7.97 12.87 -22.44
C ASP A 106 -8.53 13.43 -21.14
N GLU A 107 -7.67 14.00 -20.28
CA GLU A 107 -7.99 15.17 -19.46
C GLU A 107 -6.78 15.56 -18.61
N ALA A 108 -6.27 16.78 -18.83
CA ALA A 108 -5.28 17.39 -17.95
C ALA A 108 -5.86 17.50 -16.53
N PRO A 109 -5.09 17.14 -15.47
CA PRO A 109 -5.63 17.11 -14.13
C PRO A 109 -5.85 18.53 -13.61
N LYS A 110 -7.11 18.96 -13.58
CA LYS A 110 -7.57 20.11 -12.81
C LYS A 110 -8.06 19.64 -11.44
N THR A 111 -7.16 19.51 -10.48
CA THR A 111 -7.40 19.89 -9.07
C THR A 111 -6.12 19.66 -8.27
N VAL A 112 -5.40 20.76 -8.00
CA VAL A 112 -4.31 20.78 -7.03
C VAL A 112 -4.95 20.89 -5.64
N MET A 113 -5.40 19.78 -5.06
CA MET A 113 -5.31 19.64 -3.60
C MET A 113 -3.84 19.39 -3.30
N ALA A 114 -3.23 20.24 -2.48
CA ALA A 114 -1.82 20.12 -2.13
C ALA A 114 -1.44 18.67 -1.81
N PRO A 115 -0.29 18.16 -2.31
CA PRO A 115 0.10 16.78 -2.12
C PRO A 115 0.12 16.45 -0.62
N LEU A 116 -0.55 15.36 -0.24
CA LEU A 116 -0.54 14.85 1.14
C LEU A 116 0.92 14.75 1.62
N PRO A 117 1.25 15.24 2.84
CA PRO A 117 2.59 15.10 3.39
C PRO A 117 3.04 13.63 3.36
N ILE A 118 4.34 13.40 3.14
CA ILE A 118 4.87 12.04 2.93
C ILE A 118 4.62 11.12 4.14
N GLU A 119 4.58 11.69 5.34
CA GLU A 119 4.26 11.01 6.59
C GLU A 119 2.81 10.54 6.64
N ILE A 120 1.88 11.35 6.11
CA ILE A 120 0.44 11.06 6.06
C ILE A 120 0.16 10.02 5.00
N ARG A 121 0.87 10.09 3.86
CA ARG A 121 0.84 9.04 2.84
C ARG A 121 1.31 7.71 3.42
N LYS A 122 2.46 7.69 4.10
CA LYS A 122 2.97 6.50 4.77
C LYS A 122 2.00 5.95 5.82
N ALA A 123 1.40 6.80 6.64
CA ALA A 123 0.43 6.39 7.65
C ALA A 123 -0.85 5.80 7.04
N ALA A 124 -1.38 6.42 5.98
CA ALA A 124 -2.52 5.87 5.23
C ALA A 124 -2.17 4.53 4.58
N GLN A 125 -0.95 4.39 4.07
CA GLN A 125 -0.43 3.19 3.43
C GLN A 125 -0.24 2.02 4.41
N ILE A 126 0.23 2.29 5.64
CA ILE A 126 0.31 1.32 6.74
C ILE A 126 -1.08 0.79 7.12
N LEU A 127 -2.09 1.65 7.09
CA LEU A 127 -3.48 1.25 7.36
C LEU A 127 -4.20 0.69 6.12
N GLY A 128 -3.54 0.65 4.96
CA GLY A 128 -4.15 0.20 3.70
C GLY A 128 -5.30 1.10 3.21
N VAL A 129 -5.35 2.36 3.63
CA VAL A 129 -6.38 3.33 3.23
C VAL A 129 -5.93 4.06 1.96
N PRO A 130 -6.71 4.00 0.86
CA PRO A 130 -6.36 4.72 -0.37
C PRO A 130 -6.46 6.24 -0.16
N PHE A 131 -5.56 6.99 -0.81
CA PHE A 131 -5.43 8.44 -0.61
C PHE A 131 -6.69 9.22 -1.03
N ASP A 132 -7.38 8.76 -2.07
CA ASP A 132 -8.62 9.38 -2.58
C ASP A 132 -9.84 9.18 -1.65
N ASP A 133 -9.73 8.28 -0.66
CA ASP A 133 -10.78 7.98 0.33
C ASP A 133 -10.23 8.11 1.77
N LEU A 134 -9.24 8.98 1.97
CA LEU A 134 -8.60 9.19 3.27
C LEU A 134 -9.49 10.07 4.18
N THR A 135 -10.31 9.43 5.01
CA THR A 135 -11.23 10.07 5.95
C THR A 135 -11.11 9.47 7.35
N PRO A 136 -11.54 10.16 8.42
CA PRO A 136 -11.51 9.59 9.77
C PRO A 136 -12.28 8.25 9.88
N LYS A 137 -13.37 8.11 9.12
CA LYS A 137 -14.20 6.90 9.11
C LYS A 137 -13.48 5.72 8.45
N THR A 138 -12.85 5.95 7.30
CA THR A 138 -12.13 4.90 6.56
C THR A 138 -10.87 4.48 7.31
N VAL A 139 -10.17 5.44 7.93
CA VAL A 139 -9.04 5.18 8.85
C VAL A 139 -9.47 4.34 10.05
N HIS A 140 -10.53 4.73 10.76
CA HIS A 140 -11.00 3.98 11.93
C HIS A 140 -11.45 2.55 11.54
N LYS A 141 -12.13 2.40 10.40
CA LYS A 141 -12.57 1.10 9.89
C LYS A 141 -11.37 0.21 9.56
N ALA A 142 -10.40 0.72 8.81
CA ALA A 142 -9.21 -0.03 8.40
C ALA A 142 -8.35 -0.43 9.62
N TRP A 143 -8.16 0.51 10.56
CA TRP A 143 -7.50 0.23 11.84
C TRP A 143 -8.21 -0.87 12.62
N ARG A 144 -9.54 -0.82 12.79
CA ARG A 144 -10.30 -1.88 13.48
C ARG A 144 -10.13 -3.23 12.80
N THR A 145 -10.17 -3.27 11.47
CA THR A 145 -9.97 -4.51 10.71
C THR A 145 -8.58 -5.08 10.94
N GLN A 146 -7.54 -4.24 10.96
CA GLN A 146 -6.17 -4.70 11.25
C GLN A 146 -5.98 -5.13 12.71
N MET A 147 -6.56 -4.43 13.69
CA MET A 147 -6.51 -4.83 15.11
C MET A 147 -7.26 -6.13 15.41
N ALA A 148 -8.26 -6.48 14.59
CA ALA A 148 -8.97 -7.74 14.69
C ALA A 148 -8.18 -8.93 14.11
N LEU A 149 -7.06 -8.68 13.38
CA LEU A 149 -6.19 -9.74 12.88
C LEU A 149 -5.28 -10.26 13.99
N ARG A 150 -5.15 -11.59 14.09
CA ARG A 150 -4.36 -12.27 15.13
C ARG A 150 -2.88 -11.90 15.09
N SER A 151 -2.34 -11.52 13.93
CA SER A 151 -0.93 -11.09 13.74
C SER A 151 -0.59 -9.75 14.42
N VAL A 152 -1.60 -8.98 14.83
CA VAL A 152 -1.44 -7.60 15.32
C VAL A 152 -1.93 -7.44 16.77
N HIS A 153 -2.37 -8.52 17.42
CA HIS A 153 -2.93 -8.48 18.78
C HIS A 153 -1.87 -8.88 19.83
N PRO A 154 -1.50 -7.99 20.77
CA PRO A 154 -0.42 -8.26 21.73
C PRO A 154 -0.72 -9.43 22.67
N ASP A 155 -1.97 -9.60 23.13
CA ASP A 155 -2.34 -10.73 24.02
C ASP A 155 -2.56 -12.07 23.32
N LEU A 156 -2.63 -12.12 21.98
CA LEU A 156 -2.93 -13.34 21.21
C LEU A 156 -1.73 -13.83 20.38
N GLY A 157 -0.52 -13.34 20.69
CA GLY A 157 0.73 -13.74 20.05
C GLY A 157 1.00 -13.07 18.70
N GLY A 158 0.43 -11.89 18.45
CA GLY A 158 0.80 -11.05 17.32
C GLY A 158 2.18 -10.39 17.51
N GLU A 159 2.81 -9.98 16.41
CA GLU A 159 4.05 -9.21 16.45
C GLU A 159 3.75 -7.85 17.09
N ALA A 160 4.27 -7.62 18.30
CA ALA A 160 4.08 -6.36 19.02
C ALA A 160 4.50 -5.14 18.17
N GLU A 161 5.52 -5.33 17.32
CA GLU A 161 6.00 -4.30 16.38
C GLU A 161 4.95 -3.92 15.32
N SER A 162 4.22 -4.90 14.78
CA SER A 162 3.13 -4.67 13.83
C SER A 162 1.97 -3.89 14.46
N ALA A 163 1.64 -4.19 15.71
CA ALA A 163 0.63 -3.45 16.48
C ALA A 163 1.05 -2.01 16.76
N VAL A 164 2.32 -1.80 17.10
CA VAL A 164 2.89 -0.47 17.31
C VAL A 164 2.83 0.36 16.02
N LEU A 165 3.15 -0.23 14.86
CA LEU A 165 3.10 0.46 13.57
C LEU A 165 1.68 0.88 13.18
N VAL A 166 0.70 -0.02 13.29
CA VAL A 166 -0.71 0.25 12.97
C VAL A 166 -1.30 1.31 13.91
N ASN A 167 -0.98 1.25 15.20
CA ASN A 167 -1.42 2.26 16.17
C ASN A 167 -0.77 3.62 15.95
N ARG A 168 0.54 3.65 15.64
CA ARG A 168 1.25 4.89 15.32
C ARG A 168 0.70 5.55 14.07
N ALA A 169 0.45 4.77 13.01
CA ALA A 169 -0.13 5.26 11.77
C ALA A 169 -1.52 5.85 12.00
N LYS A 170 -2.38 5.16 12.77
CA LYS A 170 -3.71 5.68 13.14
C LYS A 170 -3.60 7.01 13.90
N ALA A 171 -2.73 7.09 14.90
CA ALA A 171 -2.54 8.30 15.69
C ALA A 171 -2.03 9.49 14.84
N GLN A 172 -1.15 9.24 13.88
CA GLN A 172 -0.67 10.27 12.94
C GLN A 172 -1.80 10.80 12.05
N LEU A 173 -2.65 9.93 11.53
CA LEU A 173 -3.80 10.35 10.72
C LEU A 173 -4.84 11.11 11.55
N ASP A 174 -5.15 10.64 12.76
CA ASP A 174 -6.07 11.34 13.66
C ASP A 174 -5.56 12.75 13.98
N ALA A 175 -4.28 12.89 14.34
CA ALA A 175 -3.67 14.20 14.62
C ALA A 175 -3.72 15.14 13.41
N TRP A 176 -3.51 14.60 12.20
CA TRP A 176 -3.59 15.35 10.97
C TRP A 176 -5.01 15.83 10.64
N PHE A 177 -6.03 15.00 10.91
CA PHE A 177 -7.42 15.40 10.78
C PHE A 177 -7.83 16.43 11.83
N GLU A 178 -7.36 16.31 13.08
CA GLU A 178 -7.63 17.27 14.15
C GLU A 178 -7.02 18.65 13.87
N GLU A 179 -5.79 18.70 13.34
CA GLU A 179 -5.14 19.95 12.93
C GLU A 179 -5.93 20.68 11.83
N ARG A 180 -6.58 19.91 10.95
CA ARG A 180 -7.36 20.41 9.81
C ARG A 180 -8.85 20.60 10.12
N SER A 181 -9.32 20.06 11.24
CA SER A 181 -10.68 20.26 11.70
C SER A 181 -10.78 21.69 12.25
N PRO A 182 -11.71 22.52 11.75
CA PRO A 182 -11.87 23.86 12.27
C PRO A 182 -12.19 23.74 13.76
N LYS A 183 -11.29 24.20 14.63
CA LYS A 183 -11.51 24.24 16.08
C LYS A 183 -12.81 25.02 16.32
N LEU A 184 -13.88 24.30 16.66
CA LEU A 184 -15.13 24.89 17.09
C LEU A 184 -14.78 25.82 18.26
N GLY A 185 -15.06 27.11 18.08
CA GLY A 185 -14.33 28.20 18.72
C GLY A 185 -14.24 28.14 20.25
N LYS A 186 -13.02 28.35 20.77
CA LYS A 186 -12.83 29.02 22.06
C LYS A 186 -12.58 30.51 21.82
N LYS A 187 -13.66 31.29 21.67
CA LYS A 187 -13.78 32.73 22.01
C LYS A 187 -15.28 32.96 22.27
N LEU A 188 -15.76 33.61 23.32
CA LEU A 188 -15.31 34.85 23.93
C LEU A 188 -15.68 34.88 25.43
N ASN A 189 -14.72 35.35 26.21
CA ASN A 189 -14.98 36.12 27.42
C ASN A 189 -15.83 37.37 27.07
N LYS A 190 -16.89 37.65 27.83
CA LYS A 190 -17.41 39.00 28.03
C LYS A 190 -17.84 39.15 29.49
N PRO A 191 -17.26 40.06 30.27
CA PRO A 191 -17.96 40.64 31.40
C PRO A 191 -18.91 41.73 30.89
N GLN A 192 -20.18 41.65 31.28
CA GLN A 192 -21.15 42.76 31.30
C GLN A 192 -22.08 42.46 32.47
N SER A 193 -22.40 43.33 33.41
CA SER A 193 -21.98 44.68 33.80
C SER A 193 -22.19 44.74 35.32
#